data_AF-A0A965PHE3-F1
#
_entry.id   AF-A0A965PHE3-F1
#
_cell.length_a   1.000
_cell.length_b   1.000
_cell.length_c   1.000
_cell.angle_alpha   90.00
_cell.angle_beta   90.00
_cell.angle_gamma   90.00
#
_symmetry.space_group_name_H-M   'P 1'
#
loop_
_entity.id
_entity.type
_entity.pdbx_description
1 polymer ?
#
loop_
_entity_poly.entity_id
_entity_poly.type
_entity_poly.pdbx_seq_one_letter_code
_entity_poly.pdbx_strand_id
1 'polypeptide(L)'
;MKPWVCEYWNHFARKRVDLYGCIDILAIGNGETWAVQTTSTGVSSRVKKIQESEYFPLMLESGWRVFVHGWAKNTKGEMKHRVVELTSENQV
;
A
#
# COMPACT_ATOMS: atom_id res chain seq x y z
N MET A 1 15.74 -5.36 -3.52
CA MET A 1 14.73 -4.51 -2.84
C MET A 1 14.83 -4.73 -1.34
N LYS A 2 15.09 -3.68 -0.56
CA LYS A 2 15.14 -3.74 0.91
C LYS A 2 13.89 -3.05 1.49
N PRO A 3 13.05 -3.77 2.26
CA PRO A 3 11.85 -3.19 2.86
C PRO A 3 12.17 -2.48 4.19
N TRP A 4 11.32 -1.52 4.53
CA TRP A 4 11.23 -0.86 5.82
C TRP A 4 9.77 -0.73 6.23
N VAL A 5 9.44 -1.11 7.47
CA VAL A 5 8.08 -0.98 8.00
C VAL A 5 7.85 0.46 8.43
N CYS A 6 6.86 1.09 7.82
CA CYS A 6 6.44 2.48 8.07
C CYS A 6 5.25 2.58 9.01
N GLU A 7 4.54 1.47 9.28
CA GLU A 7 3.46 1.45 10.25
C GLU A 7 3.92 1.21 11.70
N TYR A 8 3.29 1.89 12.65
CA TYR A 8 3.47 1.63 14.08
C TYR A 8 2.22 1.99 14.89
N TRP A 9 2.09 1.41 16.08
CA TRP A 9 1.04 1.80 17.04
C TRP A 9 1.51 2.97 17.90
N ASN A 10 0.83 4.12 17.80
CA ASN A 10 1.06 5.26 18.66
C ASN A 10 0.20 5.12 19.94
N HIS A 11 0.84 4.87 21.07
CA HIS A 11 0.15 4.64 22.34
C HIS A 11 -0.57 5.89 22.88
N PHE A 12 0.05 7.08 22.73
CA PHE A 12 -0.52 8.34 23.24
C PHE A 12 -1.78 8.75 22.48
N ALA A 13 -1.74 8.62 21.15
CA ALA A 13 -2.88 8.94 20.29
C ALA A 13 -3.87 7.76 20.13
N ARG A 14 -3.54 6.58 20.68
CA ARG A 14 -4.30 5.32 20.57
C ARG A 14 -4.74 5.02 19.13
N LYS A 15 -3.82 5.22 18.18
CA LYS A 15 -4.07 4.97 16.76
C LYS A 15 -2.84 4.35 16.10
N ARG A 16 -3.10 3.56 15.05
CA ARG A 16 -2.05 3.14 14.12
C ARG A 16 -1.70 4.33 13.22
N VAL A 17 -0.41 4.55 13.04
CA VAL A 17 0.14 5.57 12.15
C VAL A 17 0.90 4.85 11.06
N ASP A 18 0.67 5.23 9.81
CA ASP A 18 1.33 4.77 8.61
C ASP A 18 1.91 5.98 7.85
N LEU A 19 2.81 5.73 6.90
CA LEU A 19 3.39 6.80 6.09
C LEU A 19 2.31 7.37 5.15
N TYR A 20 2.15 8.70 5.13
CA TYR A 20 1.15 9.42 4.33
C TYR A 20 -0.30 8.94 4.52
N GLY A 21 -0.63 8.35 5.67
CA GLY A 21 -1.98 7.89 5.93
C GLY A 21 -2.36 6.59 5.20
N CYS A 22 -1.46 5.98 4.41
CA CYS A 22 -1.79 4.84 3.55
C CYS A 22 -0.65 3.89 3.15
N ILE A 23 0.59 4.09 3.62
CA ILE A 23 1.73 3.24 3.26
C ILE A 23 2.28 2.52 4.50
N ASP A 24 2.17 1.20 4.51
CA ASP A 24 2.62 0.35 5.63
C ASP A 24 4.11 0.00 5.51
N ILE A 25 4.60 -0.16 4.28
CA ILE A 25 5.97 -0.59 3.96
C ILE A 25 6.51 0.27 2.83
N LEU A 26 7.76 0.73 2.96
CA LEU A 26 8.52 1.33 1.88
C LEU A 26 9.69 0.40 1.53
N ALA A 27 9.88 0.08 0.25
CA ALA A 27 11.00 -0.73 -0.21
C ALA A 27 11.84 0.02 -1.24
N ILE A 28 13.15 -0.06 -1.11
CA ILE A 28 14.10 0.64 -1.99
C ILE A 28 15.11 -0.33 -2.61
N GLY A 29 15.51 -0.09 -3.84
CA GLY A 29 16.56 -0.84 -4.52
C GLY A 29 16.33 -0.93 -6.03
N ASN A 30 17.35 -1.38 -6.76
CA ASN A 30 17.28 -1.53 -8.23
C ASN A 30 16.89 -0.23 -8.97
N GLY A 31 17.19 0.94 -8.40
CA GLY A 31 16.80 2.24 -8.97
C GLY A 31 15.34 2.64 -8.74
N GLU A 32 14.58 1.87 -7.96
CA GLU A 32 13.16 2.13 -7.71
C GLU A 32 12.85 2.33 -6.22
N THR A 33 11.72 2.99 -5.95
CA THR A 33 11.08 3.07 -4.63
C THR A 33 9.67 2.52 -4.74
N TRP A 34 9.33 1.54 -3.90
CA TRP A 34 8.00 0.94 -3.85
C TRP A 34 7.31 1.31 -2.54
N ALA A 35 6.17 1.98 -2.64
CA ALA A 35 5.26 2.24 -1.54
C ALA A 35 4.19 1.16 -1.50
N VAL A 36 4.06 0.44 -0.39
CA VAL A 36 3.19 -0.74 -0.28
C VAL A 36 2.19 -0.57 0.87
N GLN A 37 0.91 -0.74 0.56
CA GLN A 37 -0.14 -1.00 1.54
C GLN A 37 -0.45 -2.49 1.55
N THR A 38 -0.54 -3.08 2.73
CA THR A 38 -0.91 -4.47 2.94
C THR A 38 -2.33 -4.57 3.49
N THR A 39 -3.05 -5.63 3.13
CA THR A 39 -4.35 -5.92 3.72
C THR A 39 -4.69 -7.42 3.67
N SER A 40 -5.43 -7.91 4.65
CA SER A 40 -5.96 -9.28 4.65
C SER A 40 -7.32 -9.39 3.96
N THR A 41 -8.09 -8.32 3.91
CA THR A 41 -9.37 -8.26 3.18
C THR A 41 -9.59 -6.85 2.61
N GLY A 42 -10.33 -6.72 1.50
CA GLY A 42 -10.66 -5.41 0.93
C GLY A 42 -9.52 -4.71 0.18
N VAL A 43 -8.92 -5.37 -0.82
CA VAL A 43 -7.95 -4.71 -1.73
C VAL A 43 -8.57 -3.49 -2.39
N SER A 44 -9.81 -3.60 -2.89
CA SER A 44 -10.48 -2.48 -3.59
C SER A 44 -10.68 -1.25 -2.72
N SER A 45 -10.99 -1.41 -1.43
CA SER A 45 -11.13 -0.27 -0.52
C SER A 45 -9.79 0.40 -0.23
N ARG A 46 -8.68 -0.37 -0.17
CA ARG A 46 -7.33 0.20 -0.04
C ARG A 46 -6.86 0.90 -1.30
N VAL A 47 -7.16 0.33 -2.47
CA VAL A 47 -6.91 0.98 -3.76
C VAL A 47 -7.61 2.34 -3.80
N LYS A 48 -8.92 2.37 -3.50
CA LYS A 48 -9.70 3.62 -3.46
C LYS A 48 -9.13 4.62 -2.44
N LYS A 49 -8.84 4.18 -1.20
CA LYS A 49 -8.23 5.02 -0.16
C LYS A 49 -6.93 5.70 -0.63
N ILE A 50 -6.07 4.96 -1.32
CA ILE A 50 -4.79 5.50 -1.82
C ILE A 50 -5.06 6.45 -2.98
N GLN A 51 -5.90 6.08 -3.94
CA GLN A 51 -6.21 6.93 -5.11
C GLN A 51 -6.87 8.27 -4.73
N GLU A 52 -7.61 8.31 -3.62
CA GLU A 52 -8.22 9.52 -3.06
C GLU A 52 -7.25 10.35 -2.20
N SER A 53 -6.03 9.86 -1.93
CA SER A 53 -5.03 10.57 -1.15
C SER A 53 -4.39 11.70 -1.94
N GLU A 54 -4.22 12.87 -1.33
CA GLU A 54 -3.45 13.99 -1.90
C GLU A 54 -1.99 13.62 -2.21
N TYR A 55 -1.45 12.61 -1.51
CA TYR A 55 -0.06 12.17 -1.69
C TYR A 55 0.11 11.21 -2.87
N PHE A 56 -0.96 10.59 -3.37
CA PHE A 56 -0.85 9.63 -4.47
C PHE A 56 -0.26 10.22 -5.77
N PRO A 57 -0.75 11.34 -6.31
CA PRO A 57 -0.11 11.96 -7.47
C PRO A 57 1.36 12.35 -7.19
N LEU A 58 1.66 12.87 -6.00
CA LEU A 58 3.01 13.26 -5.60
C LEU A 58 3.97 12.06 -5.55
N MET A 59 3.50 10.89 -5.11
CA MET A 59 4.28 9.66 -5.12
C MET A 59 4.63 9.25 -6.57
N LEU A 60 3.66 9.28 -7.49
CA LEU A 60 3.90 8.95 -8.90
C LEU A 60 4.87 9.95 -9.56
N GLU A 61 4.67 11.24 -9.35
CA GLU A 61 5.56 12.30 -9.84
C GLU A 61 6.99 12.19 -9.30
N SER A 62 7.13 11.70 -8.06
CA SER A 62 8.43 11.41 -7.42
C SER A 62 9.08 10.12 -7.92
N GLY A 63 8.48 9.43 -8.90
CA GLY A 63 8.99 8.18 -9.47
C GLY A 63 8.79 6.97 -8.56
N TRP A 64 7.89 7.04 -7.56
CA TRP A 64 7.56 5.90 -6.73
C TRP A 64 6.55 5.01 -7.45
N ARG A 65 6.67 3.71 -7.21
CA ARG A 65 5.67 2.73 -7.62
C ARG A 65 4.80 2.39 -6.42
N VAL A 66 3.48 2.35 -6.60
CA VAL A 66 2.53 2.21 -5.50
C VAL A 66 1.78 0.89 -5.64
N PHE A 67 1.81 0.07 -4.60
CA PHE A 67 1.23 -1.26 -4.61
C PHE A 67 0.27 -1.50 -3.45
N VAL A 68 -0.77 -2.27 -3.72
CA VAL A 68 -1.62 -2.88 -2.69
C VAL A 68 -1.45 -4.39 -2.74
N HIS A 69 -0.98 -4.96 -1.63
CA HIS A 69 -0.84 -6.39 -1.43
C HIS A 69 -1.99 -6.92 -0.57
N GLY A 70 -2.72 -7.91 -1.09
CA GLY A 70 -3.87 -8.53 -0.44
C GLY A 70 -3.68 -10.03 -0.23
N TRP A 71 -4.05 -10.57 0.93
CA TRP A 71 -4.05 -12.01 1.18
C TRP A 71 -5.41 -12.50 1.65
N ALA A 72 -6.11 -13.29 0.84
CA ALA A 72 -7.41 -13.84 1.20
C ALA A 72 -7.45 -15.37 1.00
N LYS A 73 -8.24 -16.06 1.82
CA LYS A 73 -8.54 -17.48 1.58
C LYS A 73 -9.51 -17.62 0.42
N ASN A 74 -9.25 -18.56 -0.49
CA ASN A 74 -10.25 -18.97 -1.47
C ASN A 74 -11.29 -19.93 -0.84
N THR A 75 -12.27 -20.36 -1.63
CA THR A 75 -13.32 -21.30 -1.21
C THR A 75 -12.78 -22.67 -0.75
N LYS A 76 -11.54 -23.02 -1.11
CA LYS A 76 -10.85 -24.25 -0.67
C LYS A 76 -9.99 -24.04 0.59
N GLY A 77 -9.99 -22.84 1.17
CA GLY A 77 -9.21 -22.50 2.36
C GLY A 77 -7.74 -22.14 2.09
N GLU A 78 -7.31 -22.11 0.83
CA GLU A 78 -5.93 -21.76 0.45
C GLU A 78 -5.73 -20.25 0.51
N MET A 79 -4.61 -19.79 1.10
CA MET A 79 -4.22 -18.39 1.04
C MET A 79 -3.78 -18.02 -0.38
N LYS A 80 -4.43 -17.01 -0.98
CA LYS A 80 -4.04 -16.40 -2.25
C LYS A 80 -3.52 -15.00 -2.01
N HIS A 81 -2.38 -14.70 -2.60
CA HIS A 81 -1.79 -13.37 -2.63
C HIS A 81 -2.21 -12.65 -3.92
N ARG A 82 -2.69 -11.42 -3.79
CA ARG A 82 -3.04 -10.51 -4.89
C ARG A 82 -2.18 -9.26 -4.77
N VAL A 83 -1.59 -8.83 -5.87
CA VAL A 83 -0.88 -7.55 -5.98
C VAL A 83 -1.60 -6.69 -6.99
N VAL A 84 -1.83 -5.42 -6.64
CA VAL A 84 -2.36 -4.41 -7.56
C VAL A 84 -1.38 -3.25 -7.57
N GLU A 85 -0.83 -2.94 -8.74
CA GLU A 85 -0.07 -1.72 -8.97
C GLU A 85 -1.04 -0.58 -9.32
N LEU A 86 -0.85 0.57 -8.68
CA LEU A 86 -1.66 1.76 -8.91
C LEU A 86 -0.92 2.68 -9.86
N THR A 87 -1.55 3.01 -10.98
CA THR A 87 -1.07 3.97 -11.97
C THR A 87 -2.05 5.12 -12.10
N SER A 88 -1.64 6.19 -12.79
CA SER A 88 -2.52 7.33 -13.10
C SER A 88 -3.75 6.94 -13.93
N GLU A 89 -3.66 5.87 -14.72
CA GLU A 89 -4.74 5.35 -15.58
C GLU A 89 -5.87 4.67 -14.78
N ASN A 90 -5.62 4.33 -13.51
CA ASN A 90 -6.60 3.63 -12.68
C ASN A 90 -7.65 4.56 -12.05
N GLN A 91 -7.62 5.87 -12.32
CA GLN A 91 -8.65 6.82 -11.88
C GLN A 91 -9.81 6.83 -12.90
N VAL A 92 -10.82 5.98 -12.65
CA VAL A 92 -12.14 6.05 -13.31
C VAL A 92 -13.12 6.79 -12.41
#